data_AF-W9ZYP9-F1
#
_entry.id   AF-W9ZYP9-F1
#
_cell.length_a   1.000
_cell.length_b   1.000
_cell.length_c   1.000
_cell.angle_alpha   90.00
_cell.angle_beta   90.00
_cell.angle_gamma   90.00
#
_symmetry.space_group_name_H-M   'P 1'
#
loop_
_entity.id
_entity.type
_entity.pdbx_description
1 polymer ?
#
loop_
_entity_poly.entity_id
_entity_poly.type
_entity_poly.pdbx_seq_one_letter_code
_entity_poly.pdbx_strand_id
1 'polypeptide(L)'
;MDQSLVLAYELGNEANLYGDHRPPNYGIQDYAEDMCSWIPRLAARSSSPSKFQFPSFAGPEIFKKDMTIAKLVKMGVPQSIPAIEYFSLHGYPWNICSPADAAKVNLKNFLDHQQTLDLIDKYRDQIDAVRPLGKMMHMGETGSVACHGKNGVSNTLGAALWELDYALSGATSGINRFFFHMGKGDFYYSMWEPLPSETSPVPHINPTYYSMLFVADLVAGLRAPTIAPITSLDTQSAIHFAILDNNRLEKLVFINTEYFNATTRRLSRDFSVGFILGKNPKVSRLTGRSSDATVGVSWAGQKVDSEGKIRGHAKIERAHNGIIRVWASEAVIVERG
;
A
#
# COMPACT_ATOMS: atom_id res chain seq x y z
N MET A 1 -9.46 -14.08 23.77
CA MET A 1 -8.86 -13.90 22.44
C MET A 1 -7.64 -14.79 22.38
N ASP A 2 -7.53 -15.62 21.36
CA ASP A 2 -6.30 -16.40 21.13
C ASP A 2 -5.17 -15.43 20.82
N GLN A 3 -4.18 -15.35 21.72
CA GLN A 3 -3.04 -14.44 21.61
C GLN A 3 -2.15 -14.77 20.40
N SER A 4 -2.21 -16.01 19.89
CA SER A 4 -1.45 -16.40 18.70
C SER A 4 -1.95 -15.71 17.42
N LEU A 5 -3.18 -15.18 17.43
CA LEU A 5 -3.77 -14.44 16.32
C LEU A 5 -3.51 -12.93 16.37
N VAL A 6 -2.93 -12.42 17.46
CA VAL A 6 -2.62 -11.00 17.63
C VAL A 6 -1.24 -10.72 17.07
N LEU A 7 -1.16 -9.95 15.99
CA LEU A 7 0.12 -9.51 15.42
C LEU A 7 0.87 -8.60 16.39
N ALA A 8 0.20 -7.56 16.87
CA ALA A 8 0.72 -6.58 17.82
C ALA A 8 -0.41 -5.77 18.46
N TYR A 9 -0.09 -5.16 19.59
CA TYR A 9 -0.90 -4.11 20.23
C TYR A 9 -0.37 -2.73 19.83
N GLU A 10 -1.27 -1.76 19.78
CA GLU A 10 -0.93 -0.36 19.53
C GLU A 10 -1.56 0.53 20.59
N LEU A 11 -0.80 1.50 21.10
CA LEU A 11 -1.25 2.38 22.18
C LEU A 11 -1.30 3.83 21.70
N GLY A 12 -2.52 4.27 21.40
CA GLY A 12 -2.76 5.57 20.80
C GLY A 12 -2.88 5.47 19.28
N ASN A 13 -3.21 6.60 18.66
CA ASN A 13 -3.37 6.75 17.22
C ASN A 13 -3.08 8.21 16.88
N GLU A 14 -2.11 8.47 16.01
CA GLU A 14 -1.75 9.82 15.55
C GLU A 14 -1.52 10.80 16.71
N ALA A 15 -0.64 10.45 17.65
CA ALA A 15 -0.41 11.27 18.84
C ALA A 15 0.06 12.70 18.56
N ASN A 16 0.66 12.93 17.37
CA ASN A 16 1.00 14.26 16.88
C ASN A 16 -0.21 15.12 16.47
N LEU A 17 -1.42 14.55 16.51
CA LEU A 17 -2.72 15.18 16.22
C LEU A 17 -3.68 15.19 17.42
N TYR A 18 -3.25 14.83 18.64
CA TYR A 18 -4.15 14.73 19.79
C TYR A 18 -4.94 16.00 20.13
N GLY A 19 -4.50 17.19 19.70
CA GLY A 19 -5.20 18.45 19.99
C GLY A 19 -5.52 18.58 21.49
N ASP A 20 -6.79 18.85 21.80
CA ASP A 20 -7.27 19.09 23.17
C ASP A 20 -7.36 17.81 24.04
N HIS A 21 -7.04 16.63 23.50
CA HIS A 21 -6.91 15.40 24.31
C HIS A 21 -5.65 15.37 25.18
N ARG A 22 -4.74 16.33 24.99
CA ARG A 22 -3.54 16.55 25.79
C ARG A 22 -3.30 18.04 26.02
N PRO A 23 -2.48 18.43 27.01
CA PRO A 23 -2.04 19.80 27.16
C PRO A 23 -1.41 20.35 25.86
N PRO A 24 -1.55 21.64 25.54
CA PRO A 24 -1.05 22.21 24.28
C PRO A 24 0.45 21.98 24.03
N ASN A 25 1.24 21.90 25.10
CA ASN A 25 2.69 21.69 25.06
C ASN A 25 3.10 20.20 25.03
N TYR A 26 2.15 19.25 24.99
CA TYR A 26 2.47 17.82 24.93
C TYR A 26 3.27 17.52 23.67
N GLY A 27 4.52 17.10 23.83
CA GLY A 27 5.46 16.89 22.74
C GLY A 27 6.05 15.50 22.72
N ILE A 28 7.12 15.34 21.92
CA ILE A 28 7.78 14.04 21.77
C ILE A 28 8.37 13.50 23.08
N GLN A 29 8.80 14.41 23.97
CA GLN A 29 9.33 14.06 25.29
C GLN A 29 8.25 13.43 26.17
N ASP A 30 7.10 14.09 26.30
CA ASP A 30 5.96 13.59 27.08
C ASP A 30 5.45 12.26 26.53
N TYR A 31 5.33 12.16 25.20
CA TYR A 31 4.93 10.92 24.53
C TYR A 31 5.91 9.78 24.81
N ALA A 32 7.22 10.03 24.72
CA ALA A 32 8.23 9.03 25.01
C ALA A 32 8.16 8.54 26.46
N GLU A 33 8.00 9.46 27.42
CA GLU A 33 7.86 9.15 28.85
C GLU A 33 6.61 8.32 29.14
N ASP A 34 5.46 8.71 28.58
CA ASP A 34 4.21 7.97 28.67
C ASP A 34 4.39 6.53 28.15
N MET A 35 4.96 6.37 26.96
CA MET A 35 5.11 5.06 26.33
C MET A 35 6.11 4.17 27.06
N CYS A 36 7.23 4.73 27.54
CA CYS A 36 8.21 4.02 28.36
C CYS A 36 7.63 3.61 29.72
N SER A 37 6.63 4.33 30.23
CA SER A 37 5.92 3.98 31.46
C SER A 37 4.83 2.94 31.23
N TRP A 38 4.04 3.08 30.15
CA TRP A 38 2.81 2.30 29.95
C TRP A 38 3.06 0.96 29.30
N ILE A 39 3.85 0.90 28.21
CA ILE A 39 4.01 -0.34 27.44
C ILE A 39 4.65 -1.46 28.28
N PRO A 40 5.74 -1.25 29.03
CA PRO A 40 6.31 -2.29 29.88
C PRO A 40 5.33 -2.80 30.95
N ARG A 41 4.50 -1.92 31.52
CA ARG A 41 3.46 -2.31 32.50
C ARG A 41 2.36 -3.16 31.86
N LEU A 42 1.97 -2.86 30.62
CA LEU A 42 1.00 -3.65 29.87
C LEU A 42 1.58 -5.01 29.49
N ALA A 43 2.81 -5.04 28.98
CA ALA A 43 3.51 -6.27 28.63
C ALA A 43 3.66 -7.22 29.83
N ALA A 44 4.01 -6.68 31.02
CA ALA A 44 4.17 -7.44 32.25
C ALA A 44 2.85 -8.05 32.80
N ARG A 45 1.70 -7.52 32.40
CA ARG A 45 0.37 -8.04 32.80
C ARG A 45 -0.13 -9.15 31.88
N SER A 46 0.46 -9.30 30.69
CA SER A 46 0.08 -10.34 29.75
C SER A 46 0.63 -11.70 30.18
N SER A 47 -0.19 -12.74 30.09
CA SER A 47 0.23 -14.13 30.31
C SER A 47 1.04 -14.70 29.14
N SER A 48 1.26 -13.93 28.08
CA SER A 48 2.01 -14.32 26.88
C SER A 48 2.83 -13.13 26.35
N PRO A 49 4.00 -13.35 25.71
CA PRO A 49 4.79 -12.26 25.16
C PRO A 49 3.96 -11.39 24.20
N SER A 50 3.79 -10.12 24.54
CA SER A 50 3.08 -9.14 23.72
C SER A 50 4.06 -8.40 22.82
N LYS A 51 3.70 -8.25 21.55
CA LYS A 51 4.40 -7.38 20.60
C LYS A 51 3.65 -6.06 20.47
N PHE A 52 4.38 -4.98 20.23
CA PHE A 52 3.80 -3.65 20.03
C PHE A 52 4.16 -3.07 18.67
N GLN A 53 3.17 -2.39 18.09
CA GLN A 53 3.30 -1.48 16.96
C GLN A 53 3.29 -0.04 17.49
N PHE A 54 4.22 0.79 17.00
CA PHE A 54 4.55 2.07 17.61
C PHE A 54 5.27 3.00 16.62
N PRO A 55 5.13 4.33 16.64
CA PRO A 55 4.22 5.14 17.44
C PRO A 55 2.91 5.49 16.72
N SER A 56 2.79 5.14 15.42
CA SER A 56 1.63 5.46 14.57
C SER A 56 1.34 6.96 14.48
N PHE A 57 2.39 7.75 14.23
CA PHE A 57 2.24 9.17 13.96
C PHE A 57 1.66 9.41 12.56
N ALA A 58 0.83 10.46 12.44
CA ALA A 58 0.36 10.98 11.16
C ALA A 58 1.53 11.55 10.37
N GLY A 59 1.79 10.99 9.19
CA GLY A 59 2.87 11.35 8.29
C GLY A 59 2.39 11.76 6.88
N PRO A 60 3.26 12.33 6.04
CA PRO A 60 4.60 12.85 6.39
C PRO A 60 4.50 13.96 7.45
N GLU A 61 5.60 14.30 8.12
CA GLU A 61 5.67 15.14 9.33
C GLU A 61 5.18 16.59 9.12
N ILE A 62 3.89 16.76 8.91
CA ILE A 62 3.22 18.06 8.73
C ILE A 62 2.78 18.58 10.11
N PHE A 63 2.42 17.67 11.02
CA PHE A 63 1.92 17.95 12.35
C PHE A 63 2.97 17.59 13.40
N LYS A 64 3.32 18.57 14.26
CA LYS A 64 4.40 18.49 15.27
C LYS A 64 5.65 17.79 14.71
N LYS A 65 6.41 18.52 13.90
CA LYS A 65 7.56 18.03 13.10
C LYS A 65 8.65 17.30 13.91
N ASP A 66 8.69 17.50 15.22
CA ASP A 66 9.63 16.85 16.13
C ASP A 66 9.17 15.45 16.57
N MET A 67 7.90 15.11 16.39
CA MET A 67 7.33 13.80 16.72
C MET A 67 7.58 12.79 15.60
N THR A 68 8.77 12.17 15.63
CA THR A 68 9.23 11.25 14.59
C THR A 68 9.79 9.97 15.20
N ILE A 69 9.74 8.84 14.47
CA ILE A 69 10.42 7.60 14.88
C ILE A 69 11.91 7.85 15.04
N ALA A 70 12.54 8.56 14.09
CA ALA A 70 13.96 8.85 14.15
C ALA A 70 14.36 9.58 15.45
N LYS A 71 13.51 10.48 15.95
CA LYS A 71 13.71 11.15 17.24
C LYS A 71 13.56 10.19 18.42
N LEU A 72 12.52 9.36 18.42
CA LEU A 72 12.28 8.35 19.46
C LEU A 72 13.42 7.31 19.56
N VAL A 73 13.95 6.88 18.41
CA VAL A 73 15.13 6.01 18.33
C VAL A 73 16.34 6.70 18.96
N LYS A 74 16.62 7.97 18.61
CA LYS A 74 17.72 8.75 19.21
C LYS A 74 17.56 8.96 20.72
N MET A 75 16.32 8.99 21.22
CA MET A 75 16.02 9.13 22.64
C MET A 75 16.16 7.82 23.44
N GLY A 76 16.43 6.69 22.78
CA GLY A 76 16.59 5.40 23.47
C GLY A 76 15.27 4.70 23.82
N VAL A 77 14.14 5.15 23.26
CA VAL A 77 12.82 4.55 23.52
C VAL A 77 12.77 3.07 23.14
N PRO A 78 13.28 2.63 21.97
CA PRO A 78 13.23 1.21 21.61
C PRO A 78 14.00 0.31 22.58
N GLN A 79 15.09 0.81 23.16
CA GLN A 79 15.88 0.10 24.17
C GLN A 79 15.14 0.01 25.51
N SER A 80 14.34 1.02 25.83
CA SER A 80 13.53 1.07 27.05
C SER A 80 12.26 0.22 26.93
N ILE A 81 11.84 -0.11 25.70
CA ILE A 81 10.63 -0.88 25.40
C ILE A 81 10.95 -2.04 24.45
N PRO A 82 11.61 -3.13 24.94
CA PRO A 82 12.00 -4.27 24.09
C PRO A 82 10.82 -4.97 23.38
N ALA A 83 9.60 -4.78 23.87
CA ALA A 83 8.37 -5.33 23.30
C ALA A 83 7.93 -4.64 21.99
N ILE A 84 8.55 -3.51 21.60
CA ILE A 84 8.33 -2.90 20.28
C ILE A 84 8.94 -3.82 19.23
N GLU A 85 8.09 -4.31 18.33
CA GLU A 85 8.50 -5.17 17.21
C GLU A 85 8.31 -4.46 15.86
N TYR A 86 7.29 -3.62 15.78
CA TYR A 86 6.91 -2.93 14.55
C TYR A 86 6.94 -1.42 14.78
N PHE A 87 7.71 -0.72 13.96
CA PHE A 87 7.60 0.71 13.84
C PHE A 87 6.50 1.07 12.84
N SER A 88 5.72 2.11 13.11
CA SER A 88 4.52 2.44 12.34
C SER A 88 4.38 3.94 12.12
N LEU A 89 4.03 4.29 10.88
CA LEU A 89 3.55 5.61 10.49
C LEU A 89 2.24 5.51 9.73
N HIS A 90 1.50 6.60 9.74
CA HIS A 90 0.36 6.79 8.87
C HIS A 90 0.74 7.69 7.70
N GLY A 91 0.10 7.51 6.54
CA GLY A 91 0.49 8.25 5.35
C GLY A 91 -0.56 8.27 4.25
N TYR A 92 -0.93 9.46 3.81
CA TYR A 92 -1.78 9.66 2.63
C TYR A 92 -1.09 10.66 1.67
N PRO A 93 -1.02 10.39 0.35
CA PRO A 93 -0.42 11.33 -0.61
C PRO A 93 -1.23 12.63 -0.75
N TRP A 94 -2.54 12.55 -0.52
CA TRP A 94 -3.50 13.63 -0.73
C TRP A 94 -4.58 13.65 0.34
N ASN A 95 -5.34 14.74 0.45
CA ASN A 95 -6.50 14.83 1.35
C ASN A 95 -7.63 15.67 0.74
N ILE A 96 -8.86 15.46 1.22
CA ILE A 96 -10.01 16.32 0.93
C ILE A 96 -10.56 16.99 2.20
N CYS A 97 -9.73 17.17 3.22
CA CYS A 97 -10.16 17.67 4.53
C CYS A 97 -10.57 19.15 4.50
N SER A 98 -10.28 19.86 3.41
CA SER A 98 -10.79 21.20 3.10
C SER A 98 -11.20 21.29 1.62
N PRO A 99 -12.09 22.24 1.24
CA PRO A 99 -12.41 22.48 -0.17
C PRO A 99 -11.17 22.82 -1.02
N ALA A 100 -10.19 23.53 -0.45
CA ALA A 100 -8.96 23.90 -1.13
C ALA A 100 -8.07 22.68 -1.42
N ASP A 101 -8.01 21.70 -0.52
CA ASP A 101 -7.27 20.47 -0.74
C ASP A 101 -8.00 19.53 -1.70
N ALA A 102 -9.33 19.43 -1.58
CA ALA A 102 -10.17 18.66 -2.49
C ALA A 102 -10.01 19.09 -3.96
N ALA A 103 -9.78 20.37 -4.22
CA ALA A 103 -9.53 20.91 -5.56
C ALA A 103 -8.19 20.46 -6.18
N LYS A 104 -7.20 20.08 -5.35
CA LYS A 104 -5.87 19.63 -5.81
C LYS A 104 -5.85 18.15 -6.18
N VAL A 105 -6.77 17.35 -5.64
CA VAL A 105 -6.81 15.90 -5.84
C VAL A 105 -7.22 15.55 -7.27
N ASN A 106 -6.31 14.91 -8.00
CA ASN A 106 -6.49 14.51 -9.39
C ASN A 106 -5.88 13.11 -9.62
N LEU A 107 -6.65 12.20 -10.24
CA LEU A 107 -6.20 10.83 -10.53
C LEU A 107 -4.91 10.79 -11.37
N LYS A 108 -4.65 11.78 -12.23
CA LYS A 108 -3.40 11.83 -13.01
C LYS A 108 -2.15 11.94 -12.13
N ASN A 109 -2.25 12.59 -10.97
CA ASN A 109 -1.13 12.72 -10.04
C ASN A 109 -0.82 11.39 -9.34
N PHE A 110 -1.83 10.56 -9.08
CA PHE A 110 -1.64 9.21 -8.53
C PHE A 110 -0.93 8.28 -9.52
N LEU A 111 -1.11 8.54 -10.81
CA LEU A 111 -0.58 7.72 -11.88
C LEU A 111 0.83 8.15 -12.34
N ASP A 112 1.39 9.15 -11.66
CA ASP A 112 2.76 9.62 -11.84
C ASP A 112 3.68 8.90 -10.85
N HIS A 113 4.49 7.98 -11.37
CA HIS A 113 5.40 7.17 -10.56
C HIS A 113 6.38 8.03 -9.75
N GLN A 114 6.82 9.19 -10.28
CA GLN A 114 7.72 10.07 -9.56
C GLN A 114 7.06 10.59 -8.28
N GLN A 115 5.76 10.89 -8.31
CA GLN A 115 5.04 11.34 -7.12
C GLN A 115 4.91 10.23 -6.06
N THR A 116 4.80 8.97 -6.48
CA THR A 116 4.89 7.82 -5.57
C THR A 116 6.27 7.72 -4.91
N LEU A 117 7.34 7.84 -5.70
CA LEU A 117 8.71 7.83 -5.18
C LEU A 117 8.97 9.00 -4.23
N ASP A 118 8.52 10.21 -4.58
CA ASP A 118 8.63 11.41 -3.74
C ASP A 118 7.85 11.27 -2.43
N LEU A 119 6.71 10.56 -2.42
CA LEU A 119 6.00 10.25 -1.19
C LEU A 119 6.82 9.30 -0.32
N ILE A 120 7.33 8.20 -0.89
CA ILE A 120 8.12 7.21 -0.14
C ILE A 120 9.38 7.84 0.43
N ASP A 121 10.04 8.73 -0.31
CA ASP A 121 11.26 9.41 0.11
C ASP A 121 11.06 10.25 1.37
N LYS A 122 9.86 10.82 1.58
CA LYS A 122 9.52 11.54 2.82
C LYS A 122 9.59 10.67 4.07
N TYR A 123 9.56 9.34 3.94
CA TYR A 123 9.70 8.40 5.05
C TYR A 123 11.12 7.86 5.22
N ARG A 124 12.07 8.26 4.37
CA ARG A 124 13.44 7.71 4.35
C ARG A 124 14.15 7.81 5.70
N ASP A 125 14.09 8.98 6.34
CA ASP A 125 14.73 9.20 7.65
C ASP A 125 14.18 8.25 8.73
N GLN A 126 12.89 7.94 8.66
CA GLN A 126 12.24 7.05 9.61
C GLN A 126 12.60 5.58 9.33
N ILE A 127 12.62 5.18 8.06
CA ILE A 127 13.07 3.86 7.63
C ILE A 127 14.54 3.63 8.03
N ASP A 128 15.41 4.60 7.76
CA ASP A 128 16.84 4.51 8.04
C ASP A 128 17.13 4.47 9.55
N ALA A 129 16.29 5.11 10.38
CA ALA A 129 16.38 5.01 11.83
C ALA A 129 15.98 3.63 12.38
N VAL A 130 15.03 2.94 11.73
CA VAL A 130 14.53 1.62 12.15
C VAL A 130 15.44 0.48 11.70
N ARG A 131 16.01 0.59 10.49
CA ARG A 131 16.85 -0.46 9.86
C ARG A 131 17.94 -1.04 10.78
N PRO A 132 18.79 -0.25 11.47
CA PRO A 132 19.86 -0.80 12.31
C PRO A 132 19.36 -1.50 13.58
N LEU A 133 18.08 -1.33 13.94
CA LEU A 133 17.48 -2.01 15.09
C LEU A 133 17.09 -3.46 14.78
N GLY A 134 17.11 -3.87 13.51
CA GLY A 134 16.61 -5.18 13.07
C GLY A 134 15.10 -5.34 13.25
N LYS A 135 14.36 -4.22 13.35
CA LYS A 135 12.91 -4.16 13.53
C LYS A 135 12.23 -3.86 12.20
N MET A 136 10.93 -4.12 12.13
CA MET A 136 10.15 -3.91 10.91
C MET A 136 9.51 -2.53 10.90
N MET A 137 9.38 -1.94 9.71
CA MET A 137 8.67 -0.70 9.46
C MET A 137 7.34 -1.01 8.75
N HIS A 138 6.24 -0.53 9.31
CA HIS A 138 4.91 -0.62 8.73
C HIS A 138 4.43 0.78 8.34
N MET A 139 3.69 0.84 7.25
CA MET A 139 2.69 1.88 7.05
C MET A 139 1.40 1.40 7.73
N GLY A 140 1.26 1.73 9.02
CA GLY A 140 0.19 1.24 9.90
C GLY A 140 -1.20 1.75 9.56
N GLU A 141 -1.27 2.85 8.83
CA GLU A 141 -2.49 3.33 8.18
C GLU A 141 -2.12 4.08 6.90
N THR A 142 -2.80 3.79 5.80
CA THR A 142 -2.64 4.54 4.56
C THR A 142 -3.87 4.43 3.67
N GLY A 143 -3.91 5.17 2.58
CA GLY A 143 -4.94 5.10 1.57
C GLY A 143 -4.65 6.12 0.48
N SER A 144 -5.53 6.18 -0.51
CA SER A 144 -5.35 7.12 -1.64
C SER A 144 -5.53 8.59 -1.21
N VAL A 145 -6.64 8.94 -0.57
CA VAL A 145 -6.92 10.33 -0.18
C VAL A 145 -7.47 10.36 1.25
N ALA A 146 -6.82 11.07 2.17
CA ALA A 146 -7.30 11.24 3.54
C ALA A 146 -8.65 11.97 3.58
N CYS A 147 -9.36 11.84 4.72
CA CYS A 147 -10.75 12.26 4.89
C CYS A 147 -11.71 11.45 3.98
N HIS A 148 -11.64 10.12 4.10
CA HIS A 148 -12.54 9.10 3.51
C HIS A 148 -12.42 8.87 2.00
N GLY A 149 -11.43 9.46 1.32
CA GLY A 149 -11.27 9.23 -0.11
C GLY A 149 -12.10 10.18 -0.97
N LYS A 150 -11.77 10.27 -2.27
CA LYS A 150 -12.51 11.09 -3.24
C LYS A 150 -13.19 10.19 -4.26
N ASN A 151 -14.52 10.31 -4.39
CA ASN A 151 -15.27 9.61 -5.42
C ASN A 151 -14.74 9.92 -6.83
N GLY A 152 -14.61 8.90 -7.68
CA GLY A 152 -14.03 9.00 -9.01
C GLY A 152 -12.50 9.13 -9.02
N VAL A 153 -11.85 9.02 -7.86
CA VAL A 153 -10.40 8.93 -7.73
C VAL A 153 -10.05 7.69 -6.90
N SER A 154 -10.44 7.67 -5.63
CA SER A 154 -10.08 6.62 -4.65
C SER A 154 -10.68 5.25 -4.94
N ASN A 155 -11.85 5.21 -5.60
CA ASN A 155 -12.59 4.00 -5.95
C ASN A 155 -12.42 3.62 -7.44
N THR A 156 -11.23 3.84 -8.03
CA THR A 156 -10.98 3.64 -9.46
C THR A 156 -9.88 2.62 -9.74
N LEU A 157 -9.84 2.08 -10.98
CA LEU A 157 -8.72 1.27 -11.44
C LEU A 157 -7.38 1.98 -11.28
N GLY A 158 -7.33 3.29 -11.52
CA GLY A 158 -6.12 4.08 -11.38
C GLY A 158 -5.62 4.13 -9.93
N ALA A 159 -6.52 4.21 -8.95
CA ALA A 159 -6.15 4.06 -7.55
C ALA A 159 -5.61 2.66 -7.24
N ALA A 160 -6.19 1.60 -7.81
CA ALA A 160 -5.68 0.24 -7.64
C ALA A 160 -4.25 0.07 -8.21
N LEU A 161 -3.96 0.68 -9.36
CA LEU A 161 -2.61 0.68 -9.95
C LEU A 161 -1.62 1.51 -9.12
N TRP A 162 -2.06 2.64 -8.57
CA TRP A 162 -1.27 3.42 -7.63
C TRP A 162 -0.97 2.65 -6.34
N GLU A 163 -1.94 1.91 -5.78
CA GLU A 163 -1.70 1.06 -4.59
C GLU A 163 -0.63 0.00 -4.87
N LEU A 164 -0.61 -0.59 -6.06
CA LEU A 164 0.43 -1.52 -6.47
C LEU A 164 1.80 -0.84 -6.59
N ASP A 165 1.87 0.32 -7.25
CA ASP A 165 3.11 1.10 -7.32
C ASP A 165 3.60 1.43 -5.90
N TYR A 166 2.74 2.03 -5.07
CA TYR A 166 3.08 2.46 -3.73
C TYR A 166 3.55 1.31 -2.82
N ALA A 167 2.83 0.18 -2.82
CA ALA A 167 3.17 -0.96 -1.99
C ALA A 167 4.47 -1.65 -2.46
N LEU A 168 4.64 -1.87 -3.77
CA LEU A 168 5.82 -2.54 -4.31
C LEU A 168 7.07 -1.65 -4.24
N SER A 169 6.96 -0.36 -4.61
CA SER A 169 8.03 0.62 -4.45
C SER A 169 8.41 0.81 -2.97
N GLY A 170 7.43 0.85 -2.08
CA GLY A 170 7.65 0.94 -0.64
C GLY A 170 8.38 -0.29 -0.08
N ALA A 171 8.02 -1.49 -0.55
CA ALA A 171 8.71 -2.73 -0.19
C ALA A 171 10.19 -2.71 -0.57
N THR A 172 10.53 -2.17 -1.75
CA THR A 172 11.95 -2.00 -2.16
C THR A 172 12.70 -0.95 -1.34
N SER A 173 11.97 -0.03 -0.70
CA SER A 173 12.55 1.05 0.11
C SER A 173 12.72 0.70 1.58
N GLY A 174 12.17 -0.44 2.03
CA GLY A 174 12.29 -0.93 3.41
C GLY A 174 11.01 -0.87 4.24
N ILE A 175 9.85 -0.60 3.64
CA ILE A 175 8.55 -0.76 4.29
C ILE A 175 8.11 -2.22 4.19
N ASN A 176 7.90 -2.88 5.33
CA ASN A 176 7.61 -4.31 5.40
C ASN A 176 6.12 -4.65 5.22
N ARG A 177 5.22 -3.70 5.53
CA ARG A 177 3.78 -3.93 5.46
C ARG A 177 3.01 -2.63 5.28
N PHE A 178 1.93 -2.71 4.52
CA PHE A 178 0.94 -1.64 4.36
C PHE A 178 -0.40 -2.09 4.92
N PHE A 179 -1.02 -1.23 5.71
CA PHE A 179 -2.39 -1.37 6.18
C PHE A 179 -3.23 -0.28 5.52
N PHE A 180 -3.86 -0.63 4.40
CA PHE A 180 -4.79 0.27 3.73
C PHE A 180 -6.06 0.42 4.58
N HIS A 181 -6.35 1.66 4.97
CA HIS A 181 -7.48 2.00 5.80
C HIS A 181 -8.79 1.72 5.07
N MET A 182 -9.78 1.31 5.84
CA MET A 182 -11.11 0.97 5.34
C MET A 182 -12.14 1.52 6.32
N GLY A 183 -13.31 1.87 5.80
CA GLY A 183 -14.43 2.29 6.62
C GLY A 183 -15.75 1.84 5.99
N LYS A 184 -16.84 2.43 6.47
CA LYS A 184 -18.21 2.11 6.03
C LYS A 184 -18.91 3.41 5.64
N GLY A 185 -19.61 3.44 4.50
CA GLY A 185 -20.29 4.64 4.02
C GLY A 185 -19.46 5.39 3.00
N ASP A 186 -19.23 6.69 3.19
CA ASP A 186 -18.54 7.54 2.20
C ASP A 186 -17.02 7.32 2.14
N PHE A 187 -16.55 6.10 2.45
CA PHE A 187 -15.14 5.74 2.46
C PHE A 187 -14.72 5.20 1.09
N TYR A 188 -14.60 6.10 0.11
CA TYR A 188 -14.26 5.79 -1.29
C TYR A 188 -12.91 5.08 -1.50
N TYR A 189 -12.00 5.08 -0.53
CA TYR A 189 -10.77 4.27 -0.61
C TYR A 189 -10.96 2.83 -0.13
N SER A 190 -12.10 2.49 0.48
CA SER A 190 -12.34 1.14 1.01
C SER A 190 -12.37 0.14 -0.13
N MET A 191 -11.59 -0.93 0.00
CA MET A 191 -11.51 -1.96 -1.03
C MET A 191 -12.83 -2.73 -1.18
N TRP A 192 -13.58 -2.90 -0.10
CA TRP A 192 -14.92 -3.49 -0.10
C TRP A 192 -15.78 -2.90 1.01
N GLU A 193 -17.09 -2.90 0.79
CA GLU A 193 -18.10 -2.57 1.80
C GLU A 193 -19.14 -3.69 1.83
N PRO A 194 -19.11 -4.56 2.84
CA PRO A 194 -19.93 -5.77 2.86
C PRO A 194 -21.34 -5.53 3.39
N LEU A 195 -21.58 -4.39 4.05
CA LEU A 195 -22.84 -4.06 4.70
C LEU A 195 -23.34 -2.71 4.20
N PRO A 196 -24.65 -2.59 3.92
CA PRO A 196 -25.21 -1.31 3.52
C PRO A 196 -25.10 -0.27 4.63
N SER A 197 -25.04 0.99 4.22
CA SER A 197 -25.13 2.19 5.04
C SER A 197 -26.08 3.20 4.39
N GLU A 198 -26.34 4.32 5.05
CA GLU A 198 -27.17 5.40 4.49
C GLU A 198 -26.56 5.98 3.21
N THR A 199 -25.23 6.03 3.12
CA THR A 199 -24.51 6.64 1.99
C THR A 199 -23.93 5.63 1.00
N SER A 200 -23.97 4.33 1.36
CA SER A 200 -23.55 3.20 0.53
C SER A 200 -24.58 2.06 0.69
N PRO A 201 -25.73 2.13 0.00
CA PRO A 201 -26.88 1.25 0.27
C PRO A 201 -26.74 -0.15 -0.31
N VAL A 202 -25.72 -0.41 -1.12
CA VAL A 202 -25.50 -1.70 -1.78
C VAL A 202 -24.11 -2.22 -1.41
N PRO A 203 -24.01 -3.44 -0.85
CA PRO A 203 -22.73 -4.09 -0.67
C PRO A 203 -21.96 -4.18 -1.98
N HIS A 204 -20.70 -3.76 -1.96
CA HIS A 204 -19.92 -3.65 -3.19
C HIS A 204 -18.42 -3.83 -2.93
N ILE A 205 -17.69 -3.96 -4.03
CA ILE A 205 -16.24 -4.07 -4.06
C ILE A 205 -15.74 -2.95 -4.96
N ASN A 206 -14.75 -2.19 -4.49
CA ASN A 206 -14.11 -1.16 -5.28
C ASN A 206 -12.93 -1.75 -6.06
N PRO A 207 -12.54 -1.13 -7.20
CA PRO A 207 -11.39 -1.53 -7.99
C PRO A 207 -10.09 -1.78 -7.20
N THR A 208 -9.87 -1.05 -6.11
CA THR A 208 -8.70 -1.21 -5.23
C THR A 208 -8.61 -2.61 -4.60
N TYR A 209 -9.71 -3.35 -4.45
CA TYR A 209 -9.67 -4.77 -4.04
C TYR A 209 -8.80 -5.64 -4.96
N TYR A 210 -8.76 -5.32 -6.25
CA TYR A 210 -7.99 -6.09 -7.21
C TYR A 210 -6.47 -5.86 -7.07
N SER A 211 -6.02 -4.80 -6.39
CA SER A 211 -4.62 -4.64 -5.99
C SER A 211 -4.23 -5.71 -4.96
N MET A 212 -5.13 -6.06 -4.02
CA MET A 212 -4.91 -7.15 -3.07
C MET A 212 -4.84 -8.51 -3.76
N LEU A 213 -5.75 -8.78 -4.70
CA LEU A 213 -5.74 -10.04 -5.46
C LEU A 213 -4.45 -10.18 -6.30
N PHE A 214 -4.00 -9.08 -6.90
CA PHE A 214 -2.73 -9.03 -7.62
C PHE A 214 -1.57 -9.40 -6.70
N VAL A 215 -1.44 -8.75 -5.53
CA VAL A 215 -0.34 -9.03 -4.58
C VAL A 215 -0.44 -10.46 -4.02
N ALA A 216 -1.64 -10.95 -3.75
CA ALA A 216 -1.86 -12.32 -3.29
C ALA A 216 -1.37 -13.35 -4.33
N ASP A 217 -1.69 -13.16 -5.62
CA ASP A 217 -1.20 -14.02 -6.70
C ASP A 217 0.31 -13.84 -6.92
N LEU A 218 0.83 -12.62 -6.74
CA LEU A 218 2.26 -12.32 -6.86
C LEU A 218 3.11 -13.13 -5.89
N VAL A 219 2.65 -13.33 -4.67
CA VAL A 219 3.36 -14.12 -3.65
C VAL A 219 2.90 -15.58 -3.58
N ALA A 220 1.86 -15.96 -4.31
CA ALA A 220 1.34 -17.32 -4.31
C ALA A 220 2.41 -18.32 -4.77
N GLY A 221 2.59 -19.37 -3.95
CA GLY A 221 3.57 -20.44 -4.20
C GLY A 221 5.02 -20.10 -3.82
N LEU A 222 5.29 -18.87 -3.38
CA LEU A 222 6.64 -18.45 -2.94
C LEU A 222 6.82 -18.76 -1.44
N ARG A 223 8.07 -19.05 -1.03
CA ARG A 223 8.39 -19.44 0.36
C ARG A 223 9.04 -18.30 1.14
N ALA A 224 9.97 -17.60 0.51
CA ALA A 224 10.69 -16.46 1.05
C ALA A 224 10.88 -15.42 -0.07
N PRO A 225 9.78 -14.78 -0.51
CA PRO A 225 9.84 -13.85 -1.62
C PRO A 225 10.64 -12.60 -1.27
N THR A 226 11.46 -12.14 -2.21
CA THR A 226 12.08 -10.81 -2.20
C THR A 226 11.73 -10.06 -3.47
N ILE A 227 11.79 -8.74 -3.40
CA ILE A 227 11.49 -7.83 -4.51
C ILE A 227 12.72 -7.01 -4.87
N ALA A 228 12.95 -6.82 -6.17
CA ALA A 228 13.96 -5.92 -6.69
C ALA A 228 13.33 -4.98 -7.73
N PRO A 229 13.55 -3.66 -7.65
CA PRO A 229 13.09 -2.74 -8.67
C PRO A 229 13.98 -2.83 -9.92
N ILE A 230 13.42 -2.57 -11.10
CA ILE A 230 14.15 -2.52 -12.38
C ILE A 230 14.14 -1.07 -12.90
N THR A 231 14.71 -0.16 -12.10
CA THR A 231 14.60 1.30 -12.29
C THR A 231 15.15 1.81 -13.61
N SER A 232 16.07 1.08 -14.24
CA SER A 232 16.62 1.44 -15.56
C SER A 232 15.58 1.41 -16.69
N LEU A 233 14.44 0.74 -16.49
CA LEU A 233 13.34 0.67 -17.45
C LEU A 233 12.16 1.59 -17.08
N ASP A 234 12.19 2.15 -15.87
CA ASP A 234 11.07 2.93 -15.36
C ASP A 234 10.95 4.27 -16.09
N THR A 235 9.70 4.71 -16.21
CA THR A 235 9.34 6.04 -16.70
C THR A 235 8.28 6.63 -15.77
N GLN A 236 7.83 7.85 -16.03
CA GLN A 236 6.73 8.46 -15.28
C GLN A 236 5.47 7.57 -15.20
N SER A 237 5.25 6.68 -16.17
CA SER A 237 4.06 5.84 -16.24
C SER A 237 4.30 4.36 -16.56
N ALA A 238 5.53 3.87 -16.40
CA ALA A 238 5.87 2.47 -16.60
C ALA A 238 6.82 2.01 -15.47
N ILE A 239 6.43 0.97 -14.74
CA ILE A 239 7.07 0.56 -13.50
C ILE A 239 7.33 -0.94 -13.52
N HIS A 240 8.52 -1.37 -13.08
CA HIS A 240 8.99 -2.73 -13.27
C HIS A 240 9.62 -3.31 -12.00
N PHE A 241 9.21 -4.54 -11.63
CA PHE A 241 9.79 -5.27 -10.52
C PHE A 241 10.13 -6.71 -10.90
N ALA A 242 11.18 -7.24 -10.28
CA ALA A 242 11.50 -8.65 -10.25
C ALA A 242 11.14 -9.23 -8.88
N ILE A 243 10.42 -10.35 -8.87
CA ILE A 243 10.12 -11.11 -7.67
C ILE A 243 10.96 -12.38 -7.69
N LEU A 244 11.73 -12.56 -6.62
CA LEU A 244 12.62 -13.70 -6.45
C LEU A 244 12.13 -14.57 -5.29
N ASP A 245 12.32 -15.88 -5.38
CA ASP A 245 12.20 -16.80 -4.26
C ASP A 245 13.54 -17.51 -4.06
N ASN A 246 14.11 -17.42 -2.86
CA ASN A 246 15.43 -17.99 -2.57
C ASN A 246 16.51 -17.55 -3.59
N ASN A 247 16.54 -16.25 -3.92
CA ASN A 247 17.44 -15.62 -4.91
C ASN A 247 17.30 -16.11 -6.36
N ARG A 248 16.20 -16.79 -6.71
CA ARG A 248 15.88 -17.13 -8.11
C ARG A 248 14.70 -16.30 -8.59
N LEU A 249 14.79 -15.77 -9.80
CA LEU A 249 13.68 -15.05 -10.41
C LEU A 249 12.50 -15.99 -10.67
N GLU A 250 11.35 -15.67 -10.08
CA GLU A 250 10.10 -16.42 -10.26
C GLU A 250 9.08 -15.64 -11.09
N LYS A 251 8.93 -14.34 -10.82
CA LYS A 251 7.93 -13.49 -11.50
C LYS A 251 8.49 -12.11 -11.88
N LEU A 252 7.97 -11.53 -12.95
CA LEU A 252 8.16 -10.12 -13.30
C LEU A 252 6.82 -9.38 -13.16
N VAL A 253 6.87 -8.14 -12.71
CA VAL A 253 5.72 -7.23 -12.64
C VAL A 253 5.95 -6.07 -13.58
N PHE A 254 4.95 -5.75 -14.40
CA PHE A 254 4.92 -4.54 -15.21
C PHE A 254 3.63 -3.79 -14.94
N ILE A 255 3.74 -2.51 -14.58
CA ILE A 255 2.60 -1.62 -14.33
C ILE A 255 2.68 -0.47 -15.33
N ASN A 256 1.62 -0.27 -16.10
CA ASN A 256 1.46 0.88 -16.99
C ASN A 256 0.38 1.81 -16.40
N THR A 257 0.83 2.83 -15.67
CA THR A 257 -0.03 3.82 -15.03
C THR A 257 -0.47 4.92 -16.00
N GLU A 258 -0.15 4.85 -17.29
CA GLU A 258 -0.53 5.91 -18.23
C GLU A 258 -2.05 6.17 -18.19
N TYR A 259 -2.41 7.43 -17.95
CA TYR A 259 -3.81 7.82 -17.79
C TYR A 259 -4.58 7.65 -19.09
N PHE A 260 -5.69 6.94 -19.01
CA PHE A 260 -6.58 6.66 -20.12
C PHE A 260 -8.03 6.72 -19.66
N ASN A 261 -8.86 7.57 -20.28
CA ASN A 261 -10.26 7.80 -19.90
C ASN A 261 -11.27 7.34 -20.97
N ALA A 262 -10.85 6.47 -21.90
CA ALA A 262 -11.67 6.00 -23.01
C ALA A 262 -12.18 7.07 -24.00
N THR A 263 -11.64 8.31 -23.98
CA THR A 263 -11.97 9.34 -24.99
C THR A 263 -10.97 9.42 -26.13
N THR A 264 -9.84 8.71 -26.04
CA THR A 264 -8.75 8.70 -27.02
C THR A 264 -8.36 7.27 -27.41
N ARG A 265 -7.33 7.11 -28.26
CA ARG A 265 -6.73 5.79 -28.50
C ARG A 265 -5.93 5.36 -27.27
N ARG A 266 -6.24 4.17 -26.72
CA ARG A 266 -5.43 3.55 -25.66
C ARG A 266 -4.04 3.20 -26.19
N LEU A 267 -3.00 3.71 -25.56
CA LEU A 267 -1.61 3.37 -25.91
C LEU A 267 -1.15 2.12 -25.15
N SER A 268 -0.07 1.51 -25.62
CA SER A 268 0.53 0.32 -25.01
C SER A 268 2.05 0.39 -25.04
N ARG A 269 2.68 -0.37 -24.14
CA ARG A 269 4.12 -0.57 -24.08
C ARG A 269 4.42 -2.06 -24.26
N ASP A 270 5.48 -2.35 -25.00
CA ASP A 270 5.91 -3.72 -25.30
C ASP A 270 7.24 -4.00 -24.57
N PHE A 271 7.30 -5.09 -23.81
CA PHE A 271 8.48 -5.50 -23.03
C PHE A 271 9.02 -6.84 -23.51
N SER A 272 10.31 -6.89 -23.86
CA SER A 272 10.96 -8.13 -24.27
C SER A 272 11.53 -8.87 -23.07
N VAL A 273 10.93 -10.02 -22.73
CA VAL A 273 11.36 -10.91 -21.63
C VAL A 273 11.85 -12.27 -22.13
N GLY A 274 11.92 -12.46 -23.45
CA GLY A 274 12.20 -13.75 -24.08
C GLY A 274 13.54 -14.36 -23.66
N PHE A 275 14.55 -13.54 -23.41
CA PHE A 275 15.87 -13.97 -22.95
C PHE A 275 15.88 -14.49 -21.51
N ILE A 276 14.87 -14.14 -20.71
CA ILE A 276 14.75 -14.53 -19.30
C ILE A 276 13.72 -15.66 -19.13
N LEU A 277 12.51 -15.45 -19.66
CA LEU A 277 11.34 -16.30 -19.39
C LEU A 277 10.98 -17.24 -20.55
N GLY A 278 11.72 -17.18 -21.66
CA GLY A 278 11.46 -17.95 -22.87
C GLY A 278 10.41 -17.31 -23.78
N LYS A 279 10.07 -17.99 -24.88
CA LYS A 279 9.24 -17.41 -25.95
C LYS A 279 7.74 -17.31 -25.61
N ASN A 280 7.25 -18.12 -24.67
CA ASN A 280 5.82 -18.23 -24.37
C ASN A 280 5.51 -18.08 -22.87
N PRO A 281 5.95 -16.99 -22.21
CA PRO A 281 5.68 -16.77 -20.80
C PRO A 281 4.17 -16.63 -20.53
N LYS A 282 3.76 -17.02 -19.33
CA LYS A 282 2.40 -16.84 -18.81
C LYS A 282 2.20 -15.39 -18.38
N VAL A 283 1.00 -14.85 -18.62
CA VAL A 283 0.64 -13.48 -18.24
C VAL A 283 -0.73 -13.46 -17.57
N SER A 284 -0.77 -12.97 -16.33
CA SER A 284 -2.00 -12.62 -15.60
C SER A 284 -2.15 -11.10 -15.59
N ARG A 285 -3.38 -10.59 -15.75
CA ARG A 285 -3.62 -9.17 -16.01
C ARG A 285 -4.66 -8.55 -15.09
N LEU A 286 -4.31 -7.42 -14.50
CA LEU A 286 -5.23 -6.45 -13.90
C LEU A 286 -5.57 -5.42 -14.98
N THR A 287 -6.85 -5.34 -15.36
CA THR A 287 -7.30 -4.41 -16.40
C THR A 287 -8.76 -4.00 -16.23
N GLY A 288 -9.15 -2.94 -16.93
CA GLY A 288 -10.50 -2.41 -17.04
C GLY A 288 -10.61 -1.48 -18.25
N ARG A 289 -11.74 -0.76 -18.36
CA ARG A 289 -12.02 0.09 -19.53
C ARG A 289 -11.19 1.37 -19.59
N SER A 290 -10.81 1.91 -18.42
CA SER A 290 -10.15 3.22 -18.26
C SER A 290 -9.57 3.35 -16.85
N SER A 291 -8.65 4.29 -16.62
CA SER A 291 -8.09 4.57 -15.29
C SER A 291 -9.16 5.00 -14.30
N ASP A 292 -10.13 5.80 -14.74
CA ASP A 292 -11.24 6.30 -13.91
C ASP A 292 -12.41 5.30 -13.80
N ALA A 293 -12.22 4.05 -14.24
CA ALA A 293 -13.24 3.02 -14.14
C ALA A 293 -13.47 2.64 -12.68
N THR A 294 -14.70 2.83 -12.20
CA THR A 294 -15.17 2.39 -10.87
C THR A 294 -15.76 0.98 -10.87
N VAL A 295 -16.02 0.42 -12.06
CA VAL A 295 -16.60 -0.91 -12.26
C VAL A 295 -15.99 -1.59 -13.47
N GLY A 296 -16.16 -2.92 -13.54
CA GLY A 296 -15.69 -3.71 -14.69
C GLY A 296 -14.19 -3.99 -14.69
N VAL A 297 -13.51 -3.69 -13.59
CA VAL A 297 -12.13 -4.13 -13.33
C VAL A 297 -12.11 -5.64 -13.10
N SER A 298 -11.02 -6.29 -13.53
CA SER A 298 -10.84 -7.74 -13.37
C SER A 298 -9.38 -8.10 -13.13
N TRP A 299 -9.16 -9.21 -12.43
CA TRP A 299 -7.86 -9.86 -12.29
C TRP A 299 -7.89 -11.19 -13.03
N ALA A 300 -6.95 -11.40 -13.97
CA ALA A 300 -6.90 -12.57 -14.84
C ALA A 300 -8.26 -12.92 -15.48
N GLY A 301 -9.03 -11.90 -15.87
CA GLY A 301 -10.37 -12.05 -16.45
C GLY A 301 -11.49 -12.39 -15.46
N GLN A 302 -11.19 -12.55 -14.17
CA GLN A 302 -12.15 -12.82 -13.12
C GLN A 302 -12.59 -11.54 -12.39
N LYS A 303 -13.82 -11.55 -11.90
CA LYS A 303 -14.42 -10.44 -11.13
C LYS A 303 -14.86 -10.95 -9.76
N VAL A 304 -14.90 -10.09 -8.78
CA VAL A 304 -15.49 -10.39 -7.47
C VAL A 304 -16.87 -9.77 -7.39
N ASP A 305 -17.87 -10.55 -6.98
CA ASP A 305 -19.23 -10.06 -6.75
C ASP A 305 -19.40 -9.44 -5.35
N SER A 306 -20.58 -8.89 -5.08
CA SER A 306 -20.92 -8.27 -3.79
C SER A 306 -20.93 -9.24 -2.60
N GLU A 307 -20.91 -10.55 -2.83
CA GLU A 307 -20.79 -11.58 -1.80
C GLU A 307 -19.32 -11.96 -1.53
N GLY A 308 -18.36 -11.32 -2.21
CA GLY A 308 -16.95 -11.66 -2.11
C GLY A 308 -16.56 -12.91 -2.91
N LYS A 309 -17.41 -13.40 -3.82
CA LYS A 309 -17.13 -14.60 -4.62
C LYS A 309 -16.44 -14.21 -5.93
N ILE A 310 -15.34 -14.91 -6.23
CA ILE A 310 -14.68 -14.83 -7.53
C ILE A 310 -15.57 -15.50 -8.59
N ARG A 311 -15.88 -14.77 -9.67
CA ARG A 311 -16.73 -15.17 -10.78
C ARG A 311 -15.94 -15.17 -12.09
N GLY A 312 -16.34 -16.06 -13.00
CA GLY A 312 -15.65 -16.30 -14.26
C GLY A 312 -14.47 -17.27 -14.11
N HIS A 313 -13.81 -17.54 -15.23
CA HIS A 313 -12.65 -18.44 -15.28
C HIS A 313 -11.36 -17.62 -15.36
N ALA A 314 -10.33 -18.07 -14.63
CA ALA A 314 -9.00 -17.50 -14.74
C ALA A 314 -8.50 -17.63 -16.18
N LYS A 315 -8.09 -16.50 -16.76
CA LYS A 315 -7.53 -16.39 -18.10
C LYS A 315 -6.05 -16.03 -17.97
N ILE A 316 -5.21 -17.06 -18.03
CA ILE A 316 -3.76 -16.93 -18.12
C ILE A 316 -3.39 -16.86 -19.59
N GLU A 317 -2.92 -15.71 -20.05
CA GLU A 317 -2.48 -15.51 -21.42
C GLU A 317 -1.10 -16.16 -21.63
N ARG A 318 -0.80 -16.53 -22.88
CA ARG A 318 0.57 -16.88 -23.30
C ARG A 318 1.05 -15.83 -24.27
N ALA A 319 2.10 -15.11 -23.90
CA ALA A 319 2.73 -14.19 -24.82
C ALA A 319 3.42 -14.95 -25.96
N HIS A 320 3.68 -14.27 -27.08
CA HIS A 320 4.42 -14.83 -28.19
C HIS A 320 5.75 -14.10 -28.36
N ASN A 321 6.79 -14.84 -28.76
CA ASN A 321 8.16 -14.33 -28.96
C ASN A 321 8.77 -13.65 -27.72
N GLY A 322 8.23 -13.92 -26.53
CA GLY A 322 8.67 -13.30 -25.29
C GLY A 322 8.38 -11.80 -25.22
N ILE A 323 7.39 -11.29 -25.97
CA ILE A 323 6.99 -9.87 -25.94
C ILE A 323 5.70 -9.73 -25.13
N ILE A 324 5.75 -8.93 -24.06
CA ILE A 324 4.60 -8.62 -23.21
C ILE A 324 4.06 -7.24 -23.57
N ARG A 325 2.85 -7.18 -24.08
CA ARG A 325 2.13 -5.91 -24.30
C ARG A 325 1.30 -5.54 -23.06
N VAL A 326 1.51 -4.33 -22.57
CA VAL A 326 0.79 -3.75 -21.42
C VAL A 326 0.15 -2.44 -21.85
N TRP A 327 -1.18 -2.41 -21.89
CA TRP A 327 -1.91 -1.21 -22.27
C TRP A 327 -1.92 -0.20 -21.14
N ALA A 328 -2.14 1.07 -21.46
CA ALA A 328 -2.36 2.14 -20.48
C ALA A 328 -3.44 1.70 -19.47
N SER A 329 -3.24 1.93 -18.17
CA SER A 329 -4.12 1.44 -17.10
C SER A 329 -4.20 -0.09 -17.00
N GLU A 330 -3.04 -0.76 -17.01
CA GLU A 330 -2.93 -2.20 -16.75
C GLU A 330 -1.73 -2.51 -15.86
N ALA A 331 -1.84 -3.60 -15.10
CA ALA A 331 -0.70 -4.25 -14.48
C ALA A 331 -0.68 -5.74 -14.84
N VAL A 332 0.50 -6.33 -15.00
CA VAL A 332 0.66 -7.74 -15.31
C VAL A 332 1.67 -8.42 -14.40
N ILE A 333 1.41 -9.69 -14.11
CA ILE A 333 2.37 -10.65 -13.59
C ILE A 333 2.79 -11.55 -14.74
N VAL A 334 4.09 -11.71 -14.92
CA VAL A 334 4.68 -12.50 -15.99
C VAL A 334 5.56 -13.60 -15.42
N GLU A 335 5.30 -14.83 -15.81
CA GLU A 335 5.97 -16.03 -15.29
C GLU A 335 6.43 -16.94 -16.42
N ARG A 336 7.30 -17.90 -16.11
CA ARG A 336 7.75 -18.89 -17.08
C ARG A 336 6.57 -19.77 -17.56
N GLY A 337 6.59 -20.05 -18.88
CA GLY A 337 5.57 -20.78 -19.64
C GLY A 337 5.35 -22.24 -19.24
#